data_AF-A0A2A5H8Z2-F1
#
_entry.id   AF-A0A2A5H8Z2-F1
#
_cell.length_a   1.000
_cell.length_b   1.000
_cell.length_c   1.000
_cell.angle_alpha   90.00
_cell.angle_beta   90.00
_cell.angle_gamma   90.00
#
_symmetry.space_group_name_H-M   'P 1'
#
loop_
_entity.id
_entity.type
_entity.pdbx_description
1 polymer ?
#
loop_
_entity_poly.entity_id
_entity_poly.type
_entity_poly.pdbx_seq_one_letter_code
_entity_poly.pdbx_strand_id
1 'polypeptide(L)'
;MTSLVDSDNSLTSSLEITIAQLEQHLSQQGHFCLIDWFIDQNILSYSDYEAWRHQRVDYIDQRLAIDSEALQILFVESVTFCKQLNLVVEAQTWFSWSDRRHRLKASRNEVSNTLLTQHWQRAQDCPQLDLFMDNSAVITENEVHHALASRQFDQAQKKLQHLTRINPKHVRLGVYQDLINYGAHAYEARGIAEDALLVEIQGLSEEVEPLAKETLGTLARDYLGFAWRRIGAAMTELPYNAEQEQLHTSYALVQIPDWHGARDSLLAAPQNLDEPSLLHRLALCFEHCHQKSEALLAWCILMERDAVYGEAKLEAQSSALLWPFWQDFWELNDGGQASFFSAYLVARQPSITQHQDKLPPLTAASTKAMVTLIAKHLFGDDEMQEREQLQAISPALLRLYLHVRA
;
A
#
# COMPACT_ATOMS: atom_id res chain seq x y z
N MET A 1 17.35 13.97 -32.02
CA MET A 1 18.07 13.98 -30.72
C MET A 1 17.91 15.35 -30.12
N THR A 2 16.80 15.58 -29.44
CA THR A 2 16.55 16.75 -28.60
C THR A 2 15.84 16.18 -27.38
N SER A 3 16.46 16.32 -26.22
CA SER A 3 16.06 15.64 -25.00
C SER A 3 14.81 16.29 -24.43
N LEU A 4 13.68 15.60 -24.53
CA LEU A 4 12.52 15.83 -23.68
C LEU A 4 12.81 15.14 -22.33
N VAL A 5 13.60 15.84 -21.51
CA VAL A 5 13.68 15.59 -20.07
C VAL A 5 12.52 16.38 -19.47
N ASP A 6 11.30 15.84 -19.61
CA ASP A 6 10.23 16.06 -18.65
C ASP A 6 10.15 14.78 -17.81
N SER A 7 11.18 14.61 -16.99
CA SER A 7 11.25 13.57 -15.96
C SER A 7 10.74 14.19 -14.66
N ASP A 8 9.70 13.59 -14.07
CA ASP A 8 9.35 13.70 -12.66
C ASP A 8 9.04 15.10 -12.09
N ASN A 9 8.11 15.84 -12.70
CA ASN A 9 7.41 16.94 -12.01
C ASN A 9 5.95 16.59 -11.64
N SER A 10 5.57 15.30 -11.71
CA SER A 10 4.21 14.83 -11.42
C SER A 10 4.00 14.37 -9.97
N LEU A 11 5.05 14.18 -9.18
CA LEU A 11 4.93 13.81 -7.77
C LEU A 11 4.49 15.01 -6.91
N THR A 12 4.94 16.21 -7.23
CA THR A 12 4.64 17.45 -6.48
C THR A 12 3.20 17.94 -6.68
N SER A 13 2.54 17.57 -7.78
CA SER A 13 1.19 18.02 -8.12
C SER A 13 0.05 17.21 -7.48
N SER A 14 0.31 16.10 -6.78
CA SER A 14 -0.76 15.21 -6.27
C SER A 14 -0.65 14.81 -4.81
N LEU A 15 0.31 15.35 -4.06
CA LEU A 15 0.50 15.08 -2.65
C LEU A 15 -0.13 16.19 -1.81
N GLU A 16 -1.46 16.26 -1.83
CA GLU A 16 -2.23 17.18 -0.99
C GLU A 16 -2.87 16.39 0.15
N ILE A 17 -2.68 16.86 1.39
CA ILE A 17 -3.47 16.37 2.52
C ILE A 17 -4.79 17.14 2.55
N THR A 18 -5.92 16.44 2.61
CA THR A 18 -7.25 17.07 2.65
C THR A 18 -7.92 16.85 4.00
N ILE A 19 -8.87 17.73 4.35
CA ILE A 19 -9.70 17.56 5.55
C ILE A 19 -10.44 16.21 5.51
N ALA A 20 -10.95 15.80 4.34
CA ALA A 20 -11.65 14.53 4.18
C ALA A 20 -10.75 13.32 4.50
N GLN A 21 -9.49 13.33 4.03
CA GLN A 21 -8.52 12.29 4.37
C GLN A 21 -8.20 12.29 5.87
N LEU A 22 -8.01 13.46 6.48
CA LEU A 22 -7.80 13.59 7.93
C LEU A 22 -8.98 13.02 8.75
N GLU A 23 -10.21 13.35 8.37
CA GLU A 23 -11.41 12.83 9.01
C GLU A 23 -11.55 11.31 8.84
N GLN A 24 -11.20 10.78 7.66
CA GLN A 24 -11.14 9.34 7.40
C GLN A 24 -10.11 8.66 8.32
N HIS A 25 -8.89 9.19 8.43
CA HIS A 25 -7.88 8.68 9.37
C HIS A 25 -8.39 8.71 10.81
N LEU A 26 -8.95 9.83 11.26
CA LEU A 26 -9.51 9.94 12.62
C LEU A 26 -10.67 8.98 12.86
N SER A 27 -11.47 8.67 11.84
CA SER A 27 -12.57 7.70 11.94
C SER A 27 -12.05 6.26 12.04
N GLN A 28 -11.02 5.92 11.27
CA GLN A 28 -10.45 4.58 11.21
C GLN A 28 -9.49 4.28 12.37
N GLN A 29 -8.70 5.27 12.78
CA GLN A 29 -7.55 5.12 13.67
C GLN A 29 -7.77 5.77 15.05
N GLY A 30 -8.82 6.60 15.22
CA GLY A 30 -9.09 7.36 16.44
C GLY A 30 -8.14 8.55 16.68
N HIS A 31 -7.02 8.58 15.98
CA HIS A 31 -6.02 9.64 16.02
C HIS A 31 -5.40 9.82 14.63
N PHE A 32 -4.67 10.91 14.45
CA PHE A 32 -3.90 11.19 13.25
C PHE A 32 -2.45 11.46 13.62
N CYS A 33 -1.51 10.74 13.00
CA CYS A 33 -0.10 11.08 13.04
C CYS A 33 0.48 11.06 11.62
N LEU A 34 1.49 11.90 11.37
CA LEU A 34 2.07 12.03 10.04
C LEU A 34 2.81 10.77 9.57
N ILE A 35 3.45 10.05 10.49
CA ILE A 35 4.18 8.82 10.14
C ILE A 35 3.21 7.76 9.60
N ASP A 36 2.08 7.55 10.25
CA ASP A 36 1.08 6.57 9.79
C ASP A 36 0.46 7.01 8.45
N TRP A 37 0.17 8.32 8.30
CA TRP A 37 -0.28 8.85 7.03
C TRP A 37 0.75 8.64 5.90
N PHE A 38 2.04 8.87 6.17
CA PHE A 38 3.09 8.63 5.16
C PHE A 38 3.21 7.16 4.77
N ILE A 39 2.96 6.22 5.69
CA ILE A 39 2.93 4.79 5.40
C ILE A 39 1.70 4.46 4.54
N ASP A 40 0.52 4.97 4.91
CA ASP A 40 -0.74 4.70 4.20
C ASP A 40 -0.73 5.31 2.78
N GLN A 41 -0.06 6.45 2.60
CA GLN A 41 0.19 7.05 1.29
C GLN A 41 1.43 6.49 0.58
N ASN A 42 2.14 5.52 1.18
CA ASN A 42 3.38 4.94 0.67
C ASN A 42 4.46 5.98 0.27
N ILE A 43 4.45 7.14 0.93
CA ILE A 43 5.54 8.14 0.90
C ILE A 43 6.70 7.64 1.75
N LEU A 44 6.39 6.88 2.80
CA LEU A 44 7.32 6.13 3.62
C LEU A 44 7.06 4.65 3.40
N SER A 45 8.02 3.93 2.84
CA SER A 45 7.90 2.48 2.70
C SER A 45 7.83 1.82 4.08
N TYR A 46 7.05 0.73 4.21
CA TYR A 46 7.00 -0.02 5.47
C TYR A 46 8.38 -0.58 5.83
N SER A 47 9.20 -0.95 4.83
CA SER A 47 10.57 -1.42 5.03
C SER A 47 11.48 -0.36 5.68
N ASP A 48 11.41 0.89 5.22
CA ASP A 48 12.18 2.01 5.81
C ASP A 48 11.69 2.34 7.22
N TYR A 49 10.37 2.26 7.44
CA TYR A 49 9.79 2.38 8.77
C TYR A 49 10.35 1.29 9.70
N GLU A 50 10.32 0.01 9.32
CA GLU A 50 10.90 -1.07 10.13
C GLU A 50 12.39 -0.87 10.39
N ALA A 51 13.14 -0.43 9.37
CA ALA A 51 14.56 -0.14 9.49
C ALA A 51 14.83 0.95 10.54
N TRP A 52 14.02 2.01 10.58
CA TRP A 52 14.06 3.03 11.63
C TRP A 52 13.68 2.47 13.01
N ARG A 53 12.60 1.68 13.12
CA ARG A 53 12.19 1.03 14.38
C ARG A 53 13.29 0.11 14.94
N HIS A 54 14.09 -0.49 14.07
CA HIS A 54 15.25 -1.34 14.39
C HIS A 54 16.58 -0.57 14.52
N GLN A 55 16.61 0.76 14.45
CA GLN A 55 17.84 1.58 14.50
C GLN A 55 18.84 1.28 13.37
N ARG A 56 18.39 0.73 12.24
CA ARG A 56 19.22 0.59 11.02
C ARG A 56 19.32 1.91 10.26
N VAL A 57 18.40 2.84 10.55
CA VAL A 57 18.35 4.20 10.04
C VAL A 57 18.17 5.15 11.21
N ASP A 58 18.98 6.20 11.28
CA ASP A 58 18.97 7.15 12.39
C ASP A 58 17.73 8.06 12.39
N TYR A 59 17.29 8.50 11.20
CA TYR A 59 16.21 9.47 11.02
C TYR A 59 15.32 9.07 9.84
N ILE A 60 14.01 9.08 10.06
CA ILE A 60 13.02 8.60 9.08
C ILE A 60 12.71 9.65 8.01
N ASP A 61 12.91 10.93 8.31
CA ASP A 61 12.70 12.04 7.37
C ASP A 61 13.59 11.95 6.12
N GLN A 62 14.76 11.31 6.23
CA GLN A 62 15.68 11.07 5.10
C GLN A 62 15.22 9.96 4.15
N ARG A 63 14.18 9.20 4.52
CA ARG A 63 13.65 8.07 3.74
C ARG A 63 12.32 8.38 3.09
N LEU A 64 11.77 9.57 3.32
CA LEU A 64 10.52 9.98 2.70
C LEU A 64 10.74 10.22 1.19
N ALA A 65 9.89 9.63 0.35
CA ALA A 65 9.89 9.83 -1.09
C ALA A 65 9.21 11.16 -1.48
N ILE A 66 9.61 12.25 -0.81
CA ILE A 66 9.09 13.60 -1.03
C ILE A 66 10.23 14.60 -0.88
N ASP A 67 10.23 15.65 -1.69
CA ASP A 67 11.21 16.71 -1.56
C ASP A 67 10.99 17.54 -0.29
N SER A 68 12.04 18.27 0.12
CA SER A 68 12.00 19.03 1.35
C SER A 68 11.02 20.21 1.32
N GLU A 69 10.71 20.79 0.15
CA GLU A 69 9.80 21.93 0.04
C GLU A 69 8.35 21.46 0.21
N ALA A 70 7.96 20.42 -0.53
CA ALA A 70 6.67 19.77 -0.40
C ALA A 70 6.44 19.21 1.00
N LEU A 71 7.47 18.67 1.66
CA LEU A 71 7.38 18.24 3.06
C LEU A 71 7.05 19.39 4.02
N GLN A 72 7.64 20.58 3.81
CA GLN A 72 7.31 21.75 4.64
C GLN A 72 5.88 22.24 4.39
N ILE A 73 5.42 22.21 3.14
CA ILE A 73 4.02 22.54 2.80
C ILE A 73 3.06 21.59 3.53
N LEU A 74 3.29 20.28 3.45
CA LEU A 74 2.47 19.28 4.15
C LEU A 74 2.47 19.47 5.68
N PHE A 75 3.61 19.85 6.27
CA PHE A 75 3.68 20.18 7.69
C PHE A 75 2.79 21.37 8.06
N VAL A 76 2.79 22.43 7.24
CA VAL A 76 1.95 23.61 7.48
C VAL A 76 0.47 23.28 7.30
N GLU A 77 0.13 22.56 6.23
CA GLU A 77 -1.24 22.17 5.91
C GLU A 77 -1.84 21.23 6.96
N SER A 78 -1.14 20.17 7.32
CA SER A 78 -1.59 19.21 8.36
C SER A 78 -1.89 19.91 9.68
N VAL A 79 -1.00 20.79 10.16
CA VAL A 79 -1.22 21.57 11.38
C VAL A 79 -2.42 22.51 11.22
N THR A 80 -2.59 23.13 10.05
CA THR A 80 -3.71 24.03 9.77
C THR A 80 -5.04 23.28 9.81
N PHE A 81 -5.14 22.14 9.15
CA PHE A 81 -6.35 21.32 9.13
C PHE A 81 -6.65 20.71 10.50
N CYS A 82 -5.65 20.20 11.22
CA CYS A 82 -5.84 19.70 12.58
C CYS A 82 -6.41 20.79 13.52
N LYS A 83 -5.97 22.03 13.37
CA LYS A 83 -6.52 23.17 14.13
C LYS A 83 -7.94 23.52 13.71
N GLN A 84 -8.25 23.50 12.41
CA GLN A 84 -9.61 23.74 11.91
C GLN A 84 -10.60 22.69 12.44
N LEU A 85 -10.16 21.44 12.59
CA LEU A 85 -10.92 20.35 13.19
C LEU A 85 -10.95 20.37 14.72
N ASN A 86 -10.35 21.37 15.37
CA ASN A 86 -10.25 21.51 16.83
C ASN A 86 -9.65 20.28 17.53
N LEU A 87 -8.64 19.66 16.91
CA LEU A 87 -7.96 18.50 17.48
C LEU A 87 -6.99 18.92 18.59
N VAL A 88 -6.81 18.01 19.55
CA VAL A 88 -5.84 18.14 20.64
C VAL A 88 -4.55 17.45 20.21
N VAL A 89 -3.42 18.14 20.40
CA VAL A 89 -2.09 17.62 20.11
C VAL A 89 -1.46 17.00 21.36
N GLU A 90 -0.83 15.85 21.21
CA GLU A 90 0.05 15.29 22.24
C GLU A 90 1.35 14.79 21.62
N ALA A 91 2.43 14.87 22.40
CA ALA A 91 3.73 14.37 21.98
C ALA A 91 3.79 12.85 22.13
N GLN A 92 4.13 12.16 21.05
CA GLN A 92 4.34 10.72 21.03
C GLN A 92 5.83 10.41 21.16
N THR A 93 6.17 9.45 22.02
CA THR A 93 7.55 8.99 22.16
C THR A 93 7.71 7.63 21.52
N TRP A 94 8.64 7.56 20.57
CA TRP A 94 8.97 6.33 19.86
C TRP A 94 10.21 5.68 20.46
N PHE A 95 10.15 4.37 20.69
CA PHE A 95 11.27 3.56 21.18
C PHE A 95 11.65 2.48 20.19
N SER A 96 12.92 2.11 20.11
CA SER A 96 13.31 1.01 19.24
C SER A 96 12.64 -0.31 19.64
N TRP A 97 12.30 -1.13 18.64
CA TRP A 97 11.87 -2.52 18.88
C TRP A 97 12.99 -3.38 19.46
N SER A 98 14.27 -3.02 19.22
CA SER A 98 15.43 -3.78 19.71
C SER A 98 15.91 -3.31 21.09
N ASP A 99 15.72 -2.04 21.44
CA ASP A 99 16.03 -1.50 22.77
C ASP A 99 15.02 -0.42 23.20
N ARG A 100 14.22 -0.72 24.24
CA ARG A 100 13.24 0.21 24.83
C ARG A 100 13.86 1.44 25.47
N ARG A 101 15.14 1.42 25.83
CA ARG A 101 15.79 2.58 26.43
C ARG A 101 16.21 3.58 25.37
N HIS A 102 16.31 3.13 24.12
CA HIS A 102 16.67 3.98 23.01
C HIS A 102 15.43 4.67 22.44
N ARG A 103 15.30 5.96 22.75
CA ARG A 103 14.29 6.83 22.13
C ARG A 103 14.71 7.16 20.71
N LEU A 104 13.83 6.89 19.75
CA LEU A 104 14.04 7.23 18.35
C LEU A 104 13.71 8.70 18.10
N LYS A 105 14.48 9.33 17.20
CA LYS A 105 14.16 10.63 16.61
C LYS A 105 13.70 10.41 15.17
N ALA A 106 12.69 11.17 14.76
CA ALA A 106 12.21 11.14 13.38
C ALA A 106 13.05 12.03 12.46
N SER A 107 13.63 13.11 12.99
CA SER A 107 14.43 14.08 12.23
C SER A 107 15.60 14.64 13.04
N ARG A 108 16.62 15.15 12.35
CA ARG A 108 17.67 16.01 12.93
C ARG A 108 17.16 17.41 13.25
N ASN A 109 16.18 17.90 12.49
CA ASN A 109 15.55 19.18 12.73
C ASN A 109 14.52 19.01 13.85
N GLU A 110 14.65 19.75 14.94
CA GLU A 110 13.77 19.62 16.10
C GLU A 110 12.31 19.97 15.78
N VAL A 111 12.05 20.95 14.90
CA VAL A 111 10.69 21.30 14.46
C VAL A 111 10.07 20.14 13.69
N SER A 112 10.78 19.62 12.69
CA SER A 112 10.30 18.47 11.91
C SER A 112 10.14 17.23 12.78
N ASN A 113 11.06 17.00 13.73
CA ASN A 113 10.96 15.91 14.69
C ASN A 113 9.68 16.03 15.53
N THR A 114 9.40 17.20 16.11
CA THR A 114 8.16 17.43 16.86
C THR A 114 6.92 17.17 16.02
N LEU A 115 6.89 17.66 14.77
CA LEU A 115 5.74 17.48 13.88
C LEU A 115 5.52 16.02 13.47
N LEU A 116 6.60 15.27 13.23
CA LEU A 116 6.54 13.86 12.87
C LEU A 116 6.20 12.96 14.06
N THR A 117 6.55 13.36 15.29
CA THR A 117 6.34 12.57 16.51
C THR A 117 5.21 13.11 17.39
N GLN A 118 4.24 13.80 16.82
CA GLN A 118 3.01 14.19 17.52
C GLN A 118 1.83 13.41 16.94
N HIS A 119 0.83 13.17 17.77
CA HIS A 119 -0.47 12.71 17.30
C HIS A 119 -1.56 13.75 17.61
N TRP A 120 -2.64 13.68 16.85
CA TRP A 120 -3.79 14.56 16.95
C TRP A 120 -5.04 13.72 17.16
N GLN A 121 -5.85 14.06 18.15
CA GLN A 121 -7.07 13.33 18.47
C GLN A 121 -8.22 14.30 18.79
N ARG A 122 -9.46 13.83 18.71
CA ARG A 122 -10.59 14.67 19.14
C ARG A 122 -10.57 14.83 20.65
N ALA A 123 -10.97 15.98 21.16
CA ALA A 123 -10.98 16.24 22.60
C ALA A 123 -11.86 15.25 23.39
N GLN A 124 -12.90 14.69 22.77
CA GLN A 124 -13.77 13.66 23.35
C GLN A 124 -13.11 12.27 23.41
N ASP A 125 -12.14 12.02 22.52
CA ASP A 125 -11.40 10.76 22.43
C ASP A 125 -10.13 10.80 23.30
N CYS A 126 -9.72 12.00 23.73
CA CYS A 126 -8.70 12.18 24.74
C CYS A 126 -9.20 11.53 26.05
N PRO A 127 -8.44 10.59 26.64
CA PRO A 127 -8.82 9.99 27.91
C PRO A 127 -9.00 11.09 28.95
N GLN A 128 -10.24 11.40 29.32
CA GLN A 128 -10.49 12.13 30.55
C GLN A 128 -10.05 11.21 31.66
N LEU A 129 -8.86 11.48 32.22
CA LEU A 129 -8.38 10.80 33.41
C LEU A 129 -9.33 11.19 34.54
N ASP A 130 -10.44 10.46 34.65
CA ASP A 130 -11.32 10.57 35.78
C ASP A 130 -10.47 10.22 37.00
N LEU A 131 -10.36 11.18 37.92
CA LEU A 131 -9.36 11.18 38.99
C LEU A 131 -9.62 10.08 40.05
N PHE A 132 -10.61 9.21 39.79
CA PHE A 132 -11.10 8.18 40.66
C PHE A 132 -10.78 6.80 40.06
N MET A 133 -9.77 6.13 40.64
CA MET A 133 -9.52 4.68 40.84
C MET A 133 -9.87 3.60 39.77
N ASP A 134 -10.71 3.83 38.76
CA ASP A 134 -11.20 2.82 37.80
C ASP A 134 -10.31 2.65 36.56
N ASN A 135 -9.26 3.47 36.40
CA ASN A 135 -8.44 3.48 35.17
C ASN A 135 -7.25 2.50 35.19
N SER A 136 -6.97 1.80 36.29
CA SER A 136 -5.79 0.92 36.37
C SER A 136 -5.85 -0.27 35.41
N ALA A 137 -7.03 -0.84 35.19
CA ALA A 137 -7.25 -1.92 34.25
C ALA A 137 -7.06 -1.44 32.79
N VAL A 138 -7.62 -0.29 32.45
CA VAL A 138 -7.50 0.31 31.11
C VAL A 138 -6.06 0.73 30.80
N ILE A 139 -5.36 1.34 31.77
CA ILE A 139 -3.92 1.66 31.62
C ILE A 139 -3.12 0.37 31.39
N THR A 140 -3.37 -0.67 32.18
CA THR A 140 -2.65 -1.95 32.03
C THR A 140 -2.96 -2.61 30.68
N GLU A 141 -4.20 -2.53 30.21
CA GLU A 141 -4.60 -3.01 28.89
C GLU A 141 -3.87 -2.28 27.76
N ASN A 142 -3.80 -0.95 27.81
CA ASN A 142 -3.01 -0.15 26.87
C ASN A 142 -1.51 -0.52 26.92
N GLU A 143 -0.98 -0.81 28.11
CA GLU A 143 0.39 -1.32 28.25
C GLU A 143 0.59 -2.71 27.61
N VAL A 144 -0.42 -3.59 27.64
CA VAL A 144 -0.41 -4.86 26.91
C VAL A 144 -0.39 -4.62 25.40
N HIS A 145 -1.24 -3.72 24.90
CA HIS A 145 -1.27 -3.36 23.47
C HIS A 145 0.06 -2.85 22.98
N HIS A 146 0.66 -1.89 23.70
CA HIS A 146 1.97 -1.35 23.33
C HIS A 146 3.09 -2.40 23.41
N ALA A 147 3.03 -3.33 24.36
CA ALA A 147 4.01 -4.42 24.45
C ALA A 147 3.89 -5.40 23.27
N LEU A 148 2.66 -5.74 22.86
CA LEU A 148 2.39 -6.56 21.67
C LEU A 148 2.88 -5.88 20.38
N ALA A 149 2.49 -4.62 20.16
CA ALA A 149 2.92 -3.82 19.00
C ALA A 149 4.45 -3.63 18.93
N SER A 150 5.09 -3.56 20.11
CA SER A 150 6.54 -3.46 20.23
C SER A 150 7.27 -4.80 20.19
N ARG A 151 6.55 -5.91 19.93
CA ARG A 151 7.10 -7.28 19.80
C ARG A 151 7.80 -7.76 21.08
N GLN A 152 7.28 -7.39 22.26
CA GLN A 152 7.85 -7.71 23.57
C GLN A 152 6.95 -8.67 24.34
N PHE A 153 6.90 -9.91 23.86
CA PHE A 153 5.95 -10.92 24.33
C PHE A 153 6.14 -11.25 25.83
N ASP A 154 7.36 -11.27 26.35
CA ASP A 154 7.62 -11.44 27.78
C ASP A 154 7.00 -10.33 28.65
N GLN A 155 7.06 -9.08 28.16
CA GLN A 155 6.50 -7.94 28.88
C GLN A 155 4.98 -7.90 28.75
N ALA A 156 4.47 -8.22 27.56
CA ALA A 156 3.03 -8.39 27.34
C ALA A 156 2.48 -9.47 28.28
N GLN A 157 3.17 -10.59 28.46
CA GLN A 157 2.78 -11.65 29.39
C GLN A 157 2.73 -11.16 30.85
N LYS A 158 3.74 -10.42 31.31
CA LYS A 158 3.76 -9.85 32.67
C LYS A 158 2.63 -8.84 32.88
N LYS A 159 2.34 -8.01 31.87
CA LYS A 159 1.25 -7.03 31.90
C LYS A 159 -0.12 -7.70 31.87
N LEU A 160 -0.28 -8.75 31.07
CA LEU A 160 -1.48 -9.58 31.06
C LEU A 160 -1.72 -10.25 32.42
N GLN A 161 -0.69 -10.82 33.06
CA GLN A 161 -0.81 -11.37 34.41
C GLN A 161 -1.25 -10.31 35.43
N HIS A 162 -0.74 -9.08 35.31
CA HIS A 162 -1.19 -7.97 36.15
C HIS A 162 -2.66 -7.62 35.88
N LEU A 163 -3.06 -7.52 34.60
CA LEU A 163 -4.43 -7.25 34.17
C LEU A 163 -5.40 -8.31 34.72
N THR A 164 -5.05 -9.60 34.60
CA THR A 164 -5.84 -10.71 35.16
C THR A 164 -6.02 -10.58 36.67
N ARG A 165 -5.03 -10.06 37.41
CA ARG A 165 -5.13 -9.87 38.86
C ARG A 165 -6.06 -8.72 39.24
N ILE A 166 -6.01 -7.61 38.50
CA ILE A 166 -6.82 -6.41 38.80
C ILE A 166 -8.22 -6.47 38.19
N ASN A 167 -8.41 -7.19 37.08
CA ASN A 167 -9.70 -7.45 36.44
C ASN A 167 -9.78 -8.88 35.89
N PRO A 168 -10.08 -9.89 36.74
CA PRO A 168 -10.15 -11.29 36.33
C PRO A 168 -11.27 -11.62 35.34
N LYS A 169 -12.27 -10.75 35.21
CA LYS A 169 -13.43 -10.94 34.32
C LYS A 169 -13.31 -10.14 33.02
N HIS A 170 -12.13 -9.63 32.72
CA HIS A 170 -11.90 -8.87 31.50
C HIS A 170 -12.15 -9.76 30.27
N VAL A 171 -13.02 -9.31 29.35
CA VAL A 171 -13.56 -10.16 28.28
C VAL A 171 -12.50 -10.58 27.24
N ARG A 172 -11.40 -9.83 27.12
CA ARG A 172 -10.32 -10.06 26.15
C ARG A 172 -9.08 -10.80 26.69
N LEU A 173 -9.12 -11.34 27.92
CA LEU A 173 -7.92 -12.00 28.49
C LEU A 173 -7.41 -13.18 27.64
N GLY A 174 -8.31 -14.00 27.12
CA GLY A 174 -7.96 -15.12 26.22
C GLY A 174 -7.31 -14.63 24.94
N VAL A 175 -7.92 -13.63 24.31
CA VAL A 175 -7.41 -12.99 23.08
C VAL A 175 -5.99 -12.46 23.24
N TYR A 176 -5.70 -11.77 24.35
CA TYR A 176 -4.33 -11.31 24.62
C TYR A 176 -3.35 -12.48 24.77
N GLN A 177 -3.76 -13.56 25.42
CA GLN A 177 -2.92 -14.75 25.57
C GLN A 177 -2.63 -15.41 24.21
N ASP A 178 -3.63 -15.49 23.33
CA ASP A 178 -3.47 -16.07 21.99
C ASP A 178 -2.49 -15.26 21.13
N LEU A 179 -2.62 -13.92 21.15
CA LEU A 179 -1.67 -13.02 20.46
C LEU A 179 -0.25 -13.11 21.05
N ILE A 180 -0.10 -13.23 22.38
CA ILE A 180 1.21 -13.41 23.00
C ILE A 180 1.84 -14.74 22.57
N ASN A 181 1.06 -15.83 22.59
CA ASN A 181 1.54 -17.17 22.27
C ASN A 181 1.97 -17.26 20.80
N TYR A 182 1.12 -16.79 19.88
CA TYR A 182 1.45 -16.75 18.46
C TYR A 182 2.68 -15.86 18.22
N GLY A 183 2.66 -14.65 18.79
CA GLY A 183 3.74 -13.68 18.59
C GLY A 183 5.09 -14.21 19.08
N ALA A 184 5.13 -14.82 20.27
CA ALA A 184 6.34 -15.43 20.82
C ALA A 184 6.85 -16.58 19.93
N HIS A 185 5.96 -17.50 19.53
CA HIS A 185 6.32 -18.61 18.63
C HIS A 185 6.88 -18.08 17.30
N ALA A 186 6.19 -17.12 16.68
CA ALA A 186 6.59 -16.58 15.40
C ALA A 186 7.92 -15.81 15.46
N TYR A 187 8.20 -15.15 16.58
CA TYR A 187 9.40 -14.34 16.77
C TYR A 187 10.64 -15.19 17.06
N GLU A 188 10.48 -16.31 17.78
CA GLU A 188 11.57 -17.25 18.06
C GLU A 188 11.89 -18.15 16.86
N ALA A 189 10.87 -18.63 16.15
CA ALA A 189 11.05 -19.48 14.99
C ALA A 189 11.53 -18.67 13.78
N ARG A 190 12.84 -18.73 13.50
CA ARG A 190 13.51 -17.96 12.43
C ARG A 190 13.15 -18.36 11.00
N GLY A 191 12.45 -19.48 10.81
CA GLY A 191 12.06 -19.99 9.50
C GLY A 191 10.81 -20.85 9.59
N ILE A 192 10.18 -21.07 8.45
CA ILE A 192 8.98 -21.91 8.29
C ILE A 192 9.35 -22.99 7.27
N ALA A 193 9.05 -24.25 7.59
CA ALA A 193 9.25 -25.34 6.65
C ALA A 193 8.27 -25.22 5.47
N GLU A 194 8.70 -25.61 4.27
CA GLU A 194 7.92 -25.42 3.04
C GLU A 194 6.52 -26.08 3.12
N ASP A 195 6.43 -27.26 3.71
CA ASP A 195 5.20 -28.02 3.92
C ASP A 195 4.26 -27.38 4.96
N ALA A 196 4.78 -26.50 5.82
CA ALA A 196 4.01 -25.77 6.82
C ALA A 196 3.57 -24.36 6.37
N LEU A 197 4.08 -23.86 5.23
CA LEU A 197 3.84 -22.47 4.80
C LEU A 197 2.36 -22.16 4.57
N LEU A 198 1.65 -23.02 3.86
CA LEU A 198 0.23 -22.79 3.57
C LEU A 198 -0.62 -22.74 4.84
N VAL A 199 -0.32 -23.64 5.80
CA VAL A 199 -1.00 -23.69 7.09
C VAL A 199 -0.71 -22.43 7.90
N GLU A 200 0.54 -21.97 7.91
CA GLU A 200 0.94 -20.74 8.59
C GLU A 200 0.26 -19.50 7.98
N ILE A 201 0.18 -19.41 6.64
CA ILE A 201 -0.53 -18.33 5.95
C ILE A 201 -2.01 -18.32 6.35
N GLN A 202 -2.68 -19.48 6.25
CA GLN A 202 -4.10 -19.61 6.58
C GLN A 202 -4.37 -19.24 8.04
N GLY A 203 -3.60 -19.80 8.98
CA GLY A 203 -3.74 -19.46 10.40
C GLY A 203 -3.51 -17.98 10.68
N LEU A 204 -2.52 -17.37 10.02
CA LEU A 204 -2.27 -15.94 10.16
C LEU A 204 -3.42 -15.10 9.57
N SER A 205 -3.89 -15.39 8.36
CA SER A 205 -4.91 -14.59 7.68
C SER A 205 -6.33 -14.79 8.22
N GLU A 206 -6.67 -16.00 8.64
CA GLU A 206 -8.05 -16.35 9.03
C GLU A 206 -8.28 -16.21 10.54
N GLU A 207 -7.25 -16.37 11.37
CA GLU A 207 -7.39 -16.33 12.84
C GLU A 207 -6.66 -15.13 13.45
N VAL A 208 -5.35 -15.01 13.25
CA VAL A 208 -4.52 -14.05 13.99
C VAL A 208 -4.71 -12.62 13.52
N GLU A 209 -4.77 -12.39 12.22
CA GLU A 209 -4.91 -11.04 11.64
C GLU A 209 -6.25 -10.38 12.02
N PRO A 210 -7.41 -11.03 11.86
CA PRO A 210 -8.68 -10.47 12.32
C PRO A 210 -8.65 -10.16 13.82
N LEU A 211 -8.10 -11.06 14.62
CA LEU A 211 -7.99 -10.90 16.07
C LEU A 211 -7.10 -9.71 16.46
N ALA A 212 -5.95 -9.57 15.81
CA ALA A 212 -5.04 -8.45 16.00
C ALA A 212 -5.69 -7.13 15.60
N LYS A 213 -6.37 -7.07 14.46
CA LYS A 213 -7.07 -5.86 13.99
C LYS A 213 -8.18 -5.44 14.93
N GLU A 214 -9.02 -6.37 15.39
CA GLU A 214 -10.11 -6.07 16.33
C GLU A 214 -9.59 -5.59 17.69
N THR A 215 -8.48 -6.17 18.15
CA THR A 215 -7.99 -5.96 19.52
C THR A 215 -7.03 -4.78 19.63
N LEU A 216 -6.09 -4.67 18.69
CA LEU A 216 -5.00 -3.70 18.70
C LEU A 216 -5.27 -2.48 17.82
N GLY A 217 -6.29 -2.54 16.95
CA GLY A 217 -6.63 -1.46 16.03
C GLY A 217 -5.43 -1.06 15.16
N THR A 218 -4.99 0.19 15.27
CA THR A 218 -3.85 0.75 14.53
C THR A 218 -2.53 0.06 14.83
N LEU A 219 -2.38 -0.48 16.04
CA LEU A 219 -1.18 -1.18 16.46
C LEU A 219 -1.06 -2.60 15.86
N ALA A 220 -2.11 -3.09 15.21
CA ALA A 220 -2.10 -4.41 14.57
C ALA A 220 -1.04 -4.51 13.47
N ARG A 221 -0.80 -3.44 12.70
CA ARG A 221 0.22 -3.40 11.65
C ARG A 221 1.60 -3.77 12.19
N ASP A 222 2.02 -3.15 13.28
CA ASP A 222 3.35 -3.33 13.85
C ASP A 222 3.53 -4.73 14.47
N TYR A 223 2.44 -5.28 15.01
CA TYR A 223 2.36 -6.65 15.51
C TYR A 223 2.41 -7.68 14.36
N LEU A 224 1.62 -7.52 13.29
CA LEU A 224 1.57 -8.47 12.18
C LEU A 224 2.78 -8.38 11.24
N GLY A 225 3.43 -7.21 11.20
CA GLY A 225 4.59 -6.89 10.34
C GLY A 225 5.63 -8.00 10.26
N PHE A 226 6.13 -8.44 11.42
CA PHE A 226 7.21 -9.44 11.45
C PHE A 226 6.77 -10.85 11.03
N ALA A 227 5.50 -11.20 11.28
CA ALA A 227 4.96 -12.52 10.96
C ALA A 227 4.83 -12.68 9.43
N TRP A 228 4.24 -11.69 8.77
CA TRP A 228 4.17 -11.65 7.30
C TRP A 228 5.54 -11.52 6.64
N ARG A 229 6.47 -10.73 7.22
CA ARG A 229 7.87 -10.70 6.77
C ARG A 229 8.52 -12.08 6.81
N ARG A 230 8.33 -12.81 7.91
CA ARG A 230 8.88 -14.15 8.09
C ARG A 230 8.34 -15.12 7.04
N ILE A 231 7.04 -15.07 6.76
CA ILE A 231 6.40 -15.85 5.70
C ILE A 231 7.00 -15.50 4.33
N GLY A 232 7.08 -14.21 3.98
CA GLY A 232 7.66 -13.77 2.70
C GLY A 232 9.13 -14.17 2.53
N ALA A 233 9.93 -14.09 3.60
CA ALA A 233 11.32 -14.53 3.57
C ALA A 233 11.46 -16.04 3.31
N ALA A 234 10.56 -16.86 3.85
CA ALA A 234 10.54 -18.30 3.60
C ALA A 234 10.09 -18.67 2.17
N MET A 235 9.42 -17.75 1.46
CA MET A 235 8.96 -17.94 0.07
C MET A 235 9.95 -17.45 -0.99
N THR A 236 11.00 -16.72 -0.62
CA THR A 236 11.84 -15.99 -1.59
C THR A 236 12.50 -16.90 -2.63
N GLU A 237 12.83 -18.13 -2.26
CA GLU A 237 13.50 -19.10 -3.14
C GLU A 237 12.54 -20.17 -3.71
N LEU A 238 11.24 -20.08 -3.41
CA LEU A 238 10.27 -21.06 -3.90
C LEU A 238 9.91 -20.78 -5.37
N PRO A 239 9.83 -21.82 -6.22
CA PRO A 239 9.29 -21.66 -7.56
C PRO A 239 7.83 -21.24 -7.49
N TYR A 240 7.41 -20.39 -8.41
CA TYR A 240 6.01 -20.00 -8.50
C TYR A 240 5.12 -21.20 -8.89
N ASN A 241 3.96 -21.31 -8.23
CA ASN A 241 2.92 -22.28 -8.52
C ASN A 241 1.57 -21.55 -8.68
N ALA A 242 0.97 -21.63 -9.87
CA ALA A 242 -0.30 -20.98 -10.18
C ALA A 242 -1.48 -21.50 -9.32
N GLU A 243 -1.45 -22.77 -8.90
CA GLU A 243 -2.48 -23.33 -8.02
C GLU A 243 -2.37 -22.82 -6.58
N GLN A 244 -1.23 -22.22 -6.23
CA GLN A 244 -0.89 -21.75 -4.88
C GLN A 244 -0.28 -20.36 -4.96
N GLU A 245 -0.97 -19.42 -5.62
CA GLU A 245 -0.48 -18.06 -5.86
C GLU A 245 -0.06 -17.28 -4.59
N GLN A 246 -0.61 -17.67 -3.43
CA GLN A 246 -0.28 -17.14 -2.11
C GLN A 246 1.12 -17.53 -1.61
N LEU A 247 1.77 -18.52 -2.24
CA LEU A 247 3.15 -18.91 -1.96
C LEU A 247 4.19 -18.04 -2.67
N HIS A 248 3.76 -17.03 -3.43
CA HIS A 248 4.67 -16.04 -3.97
C HIS A 248 4.98 -14.95 -2.92
N THR A 249 6.25 -14.60 -2.74
CA THR A 249 6.72 -13.60 -1.75
C THR A 249 5.91 -12.30 -1.73
N SER A 250 5.53 -11.80 -2.91
CA SER A 250 4.72 -10.58 -3.04
C SER A 250 3.38 -10.64 -2.31
N TYR A 251 2.79 -11.83 -2.14
CA TYR A 251 1.52 -12.02 -1.44
C TYR A 251 1.66 -11.59 0.02
N ALA A 252 2.69 -12.08 0.72
CA ALA A 252 2.95 -11.73 2.11
C ALA A 252 3.33 -10.25 2.29
N LEU A 253 4.10 -9.68 1.35
CA LEU A 253 4.53 -8.27 1.42
C LEU A 253 3.37 -7.29 1.25
N VAL A 254 2.37 -7.63 0.44
CA VAL A 254 1.12 -6.84 0.30
C VAL A 254 0.30 -6.81 1.59
N GLN A 255 0.39 -7.83 2.45
CA GLN A 255 -0.32 -7.83 3.74
C GLN A 255 0.24 -6.82 4.75
N ILE A 256 1.48 -6.35 4.55
CA ILE A 256 2.19 -5.42 5.45
C ILE A 256 2.57 -4.11 4.75
N PRO A 257 1.60 -3.51 4.05
CA PRO A 257 1.75 -2.51 2.97
C PRO A 257 3.17 -2.26 2.40
N ASP A 258 3.98 -3.30 2.18
CA ASP A 258 5.33 -3.16 1.64
C ASP A 258 5.29 -3.25 0.12
N TRP A 259 4.63 -2.26 -0.48
CA TRP A 259 4.36 -2.20 -1.93
C TRP A 259 5.65 -2.18 -2.75
N HIS A 260 6.70 -1.51 -2.25
CA HIS A 260 8.02 -1.51 -2.87
C HIS A 260 8.65 -2.90 -2.84
N GLY A 261 8.68 -3.57 -1.69
CA GLY A 261 9.19 -4.94 -1.59
C GLY A 261 8.41 -5.92 -2.48
N ALA A 262 7.07 -5.79 -2.51
CA ALA A 262 6.21 -6.63 -3.34
C ALA A 262 6.51 -6.41 -4.84
N ARG A 263 6.58 -5.15 -5.30
CA ARG A 263 6.97 -4.80 -6.66
C ARG A 263 8.32 -5.38 -7.05
N ASP A 264 9.33 -5.16 -6.21
CA ASP A 264 10.70 -5.59 -6.49
C ASP A 264 10.79 -7.14 -6.56
N SER A 265 10.03 -7.84 -5.70
CA SER A 265 9.93 -9.31 -5.76
C SER A 265 9.27 -9.83 -7.05
N LEU A 266 8.29 -9.12 -7.60
CA LEU A 266 7.61 -9.48 -8.84
C LEU A 266 8.50 -9.21 -10.06
N LEU A 267 9.19 -8.07 -10.08
CA LEU A 267 10.10 -7.71 -11.16
C LEU A 267 11.40 -8.55 -11.16
N ALA A 268 11.77 -9.17 -10.04
CA ALA A 268 12.90 -10.09 -9.96
C ALA A 268 12.68 -11.40 -10.75
N ALA A 269 11.43 -11.78 -11.03
CA ALA A 269 11.07 -12.95 -11.82
C ALA A 269 10.12 -12.60 -12.98
N PRO A 270 10.59 -11.86 -14.02
CA PRO A 270 9.74 -11.39 -15.11
C PRO A 270 9.02 -12.52 -15.87
N GLN A 271 9.59 -13.72 -15.90
CA GLN A 271 8.97 -14.90 -16.52
C GLN A 271 7.66 -15.33 -15.85
N ASN A 272 7.45 -14.97 -14.58
CA ASN A 272 6.20 -15.27 -13.88
C ASN A 272 5.11 -14.24 -14.19
N LEU A 273 5.45 -13.11 -14.83
CA LEU A 273 4.49 -12.05 -15.18
C LEU A 273 3.63 -12.40 -16.42
N ASP A 274 3.69 -13.63 -16.92
CA ASP A 274 2.64 -14.14 -17.82
C ASP A 274 1.37 -14.55 -17.04
N GLU A 275 1.46 -14.70 -15.71
CA GLU A 275 0.36 -15.14 -14.86
C GLU A 275 -0.54 -13.96 -14.44
N PRO A 276 -1.87 -14.01 -14.71
CA PRO A 276 -2.77 -12.88 -14.50
C PRO A 276 -2.77 -12.33 -13.06
N SER A 277 -2.70 -13.20 -12.06
CA SER A 277 -2.75 -12.76 -10.66
C SER A 277 -1.49 -12.04 -10.19
N LEU A 278 -0.32 -12.39 -10.76
CA LEU A 278 0.93 -11.69 -10.48
C LEU A 278 0.97 -10.33 -11.19
N LEU A 279 0.48 -10.24 -12.43
CA LEU A 279 0.32 -8.98 -13.14
C LEU A 279 -0.63 -8.02 -12.42
N HIS A 280 -1.77 -8.52 -11.95
CA HIS A 280 -2.71 -7.73 -11.16
C HIS A 280 -2.05 -7.18 -9.89
N ARG A 281 -1.35 -8.03 -9.15
CA ARG A 281 -0.63 -7.59 -7.95
C ARG A 281 0.46 -6.57 -8.27
N LEU A 282 1.17 -6.72 -9.39
CA LEU A 282 2.16 -5.76 -9.85
C LEU A 282 1.53 -4.40 -10.20
N ALA A 283 0.37 -4.41 -10.87
CA ALA A 283 -0.39 -3.19 -11.17
C ALA A 283 -0.76 -2.44 -9.88
N LEU A 284 -1.26 -3.15 -8.86
CA LEU A 284 -1.54 -2.58 -7.53
C LEU A 284 -0.28 -2.00 -6.88
N CYS A 285 0.85 -2.71 -6.96
CA CYS A 285 2.10 -2.20 -6.41
C CYS A 285 2.52 -0.90 -7.11
N PHE A 286 2.38 -0.79 -8.43
CA PHE A 286 2.65 0.45 -9.15
C PHE A 286 1.70 1.58 -8.76
N GLU A 287 0.40 1.30 -8.58
CA GLU A 287 -0.57 2.29 -8.12
C GLU A 287 -0.19 2.84 -6.74
N HIS A 288 0.09 1.95 -5.78
CA HIS A 288 0.50 2.36 -4.44
C HIS A 288 1.89 3.03 -4.41
N CYS A 289 2.78 2.72 -5.36
CA CYS A 289 4.07 3.39 -5.53
C CYS A 289 3.97 4.71 -6.33
N HIS A 290 2.76 5.19 -6.64
CA HIS A 290 2.51 6.40 -7.45
C HIS A 290 3.10 6.35 -8.88
N GLN A 291 3.37 5.14 -9.39
CA GLN A 291 3.89 4.89 -10.74
C GLN A 291 2.73 4.69 -11.73
N LYS A 292 1.98 5.77 -11.98
CA LYS A 292 0.70 5.72 -12.72
C LYS A 292 0.84 5.12 -14.13
N SER A 293 1.88 5.50 -14.88
CA SER A 293 2.08 4.99 -16.24
C SER A 293 2.36 3.49 -16.27
N GLU A 294 3.23 3.01 -15.37
CA GLU A 294 3.52 1.59 -15.21
C GLU A 294 2.28 0.81 -14.73
N ALA A 295 1.48 1.37 -13.83
CA ALA A 295 0.22 0.76 -13.38
C ALA A 295 -0.76 0.58 -14.55
N LEU A 296 -0.99 1.63 -15.33
CA LEU A 296 -1.86 1.57 -16.52
C LEU A 296 -1.33 0.57 -17.55
N LEU A 297 -0.02 0.50 -17.76
CA LEU A 297 0.59 -0.47 -18.68
C LEU A 297 0.41 -1.91 -18.16
N ALA A 298 0.62 -2.16 -16.87
CA ALA A 298 0.40 -3.47 -16.26
C ALA A 298 -1.07 -3.92 -16.40
N TRP A 299 -2.03 -3.01 -16.22
CA TRP A 299 -3.45 -3.27 -16.48
C TRP A 299 -3.72 -3.54 -17.96
N CYS A 300 -3.11 -2.80 -18.89
CA CYS A 300 -3.24 -3.07 -20.33
C CYS A 300 -2.77 -4.48 -20.67
N ILE A 301 -1.62 -4.91 -20.12
CA ILE A 301 -1.08 -6.25 -20.32
C ILE A 301 -2.02 -7.29 -19.72
N LEU A 302 -2.52 -7.08 -18.49
CA LEU A 302 -3.47 -7.98 -17.85
C LEU A 302 -4.73 -8.18 -18.70
N MET A 303 -5.33 -7.09 -19.20
CA MET A 303 -6.55 -7.13 -20.02
C MET A 303 -6.32 -7.81 -21.37
N GLU A 304 -5.10 -7.77 -21.93
CA GLU A 304 -4.76 -8.53 -23.13
C GLU A 304 -4.59 -10.02 -22.87
N ARG A 305 -4.08 -10.39 -21.69
CA ARG A 305 -3.79 -11.79 -21.33
C ARG A 305 -5.02 -12.52 -20.85
N ASP A 306 -5.80 -11.87 -19.98
CA ASP A 306 -7.04 -12.41 -19.44
C ASP A 306 -8.01 -11.27 -19.13
N ALA A 307 -8.78 -10.88 -20.15
CA ALA A 307 -9.77 -9.80 -20.04
C ALA A 307 -10.86 -10.11 -18.99
N VAL A 308 -11.24 -11.38 -18.82
CA VAL A 308 -12.29 -11.78 -17.88
C VAL A 308 -11.80 -11.60 -16.45
N TYR A 309 -10.58 -12.07 -16.15
CA TYR A 309 -9.95 -11.87 -14.86
C TYR A 309 -9.72 -10.37 -14.58
N GLY A 310 -9.17 -9.64 -15.56
CA GLY A 310 -8.87 -8.22 -15.44
C GLY A 310 -10.12 -7.37 -15.15
N GLU A 311 -11.20 -7.60 -15.90
CA GLU A 311 -12.50 -6.94 -15.70
C GLU A 311 -13.06 -7.22 -14.30
N ALA A 312 -13.10 -8.49 -13.89
CA ALA A 312 -13.60 -8.87 -12.57
C ALA A 312 -12.82 -8.20 -11.43
N LYS A 313 -11.49 -8.06 -11.56
CA LYS A 313 -10.64 -7.39 -10.56
C LYS A 313 -10.82 -5.87 -10.58
N LEU A 314 -10.90 -5.27 -11.76
CA LEU A 314 -11.12 -3.84 -11.92
C LEU A 314 -12.45 -3.43 -11.26
N GLU A 315 -13.54 -4.15 -11.52
CA GLU A 315 -14.85 -3.87 -10.96
C GLU A 315 -14.89 -4.06 -9.44
N ALA A 316 -14.29 -5.15 -8.93
CA ALA A 316 -14.26 -5.44 -7.51
C ALA A 316 -13.47 -4.40 -6.70
N GLN A 317 -12.44 -3.79 -7.29
CA GLN A 317 -11.56 -2.84 -6.60
C GLN A 317 -11.96 -1.38 -6.81
N SER A 318 -12.60 -1.06 -7.93
CA SER A 318 -13.00 0.32 -8.29
C SER A 318 -11.82 1.31 -8.14
N SER A 319 -10.64 0.96 -8.68
CA SER A 319 -9.42 1.78 -8.58
C SER A 319 -9.68 3.23 -9.03
N ALA A 320 -9.33 4.21 -8.20
CA ALA A 320 -9.49 5.62 -8.53
C ALA A 320 -8.69 6.04 -9.78
N LEU A 321 -7.61 5.31 -10.11
CA LEU A 321 -6.82 5.54 -11.31
C LEU A 321 -7.54 5.05 -12.57
N LEU A 322 -8.09 3.83 -12.52
CA LEU A 322 -8.55 3.11 -13.70
C LEU A 322 -10.06 3.25 -13.95
N TRP A 323 -10.84 3.39 -12.89
CA TRP A 323 -12.30 3.41 -12.95
C TRP A 323 -12.87 4.50 -13.87
N PRO A 324 -12.37 5.75 -13.88
CA PRO A 324 -12.86 6.77 -14.80
C PRO A 324 -12.64 6.39 -16.27
N PHE A 325 -11.50 5.76 -16.59
CA PHE A 325 -11.21 5.28 -17.95
C PHE A 325 -12.11 4.12 -18.33
N TRP A 326 -12.39 3.21 -17.40
CA TRP A 326 -13.27 2.07 -17.63
C TRP A 326 -14.71 2.49 -17.92
N GLN A 327 -15.23 3.47 -17.17
CA GLN A 327 -16.56 4.04 -17.41
C GLN A 327 -16.64 4.73 -18.78
N ASP A 328 -15.71 5.63 -19.09
CA ASP A 328 -15.67 6.34 -20.38
C ASP A 328 -15.48 5.36 -21.55
N PHE A 329 -14.70 4.29 -21.38
CA PHE A 329 -14.56 3.25 -22.39
C PHE A 329 -15.91 2.61 -22.74
N TRP A 330 -16.70 2.20 -21.76
CA TRP A 330 -17.99 1.56 -22.01
C TRP A 330 -19.05 2.52 -22.54
N GLU A 331 -19.02 3.79 -22.12
CA GLU A 331 -19.88 4.82 -22.70
C GLU A 331 -19.63 5.00 -24.22
N LEU A 332 -18.37 4.87 -24.64
CA LEU A 332 -17.98 5.01 -26.05
C LEU A 332 -18.01 3.70 -26.84
N ASN A 333 -17.99 2.55 -26.17
CA ASN A 333 -17.88 1.22 -26.76
C ASN A 333 -19.07 0.31 -26.39
N ASP A 334 -20.28 0.84 -26.50
CA ASP A 334 -21.50 0.08 -26.22
C ASP A 334 -21.58 -1.20 -27.08
N GLY A 335 -21.67 -2.36 -26.41
CA GLY A 335 -21.68 -3.69 -27.03
C GLY A 335 -20.33 -4.17 -27.60
N GLY A 336 -19.22 -3.50 -27.31
CA GLY A 336 -17.88 -3.92 -27.73
C GLY A 336 -17.22 -4.96 -26.81
N GLN A 337 -15.94 -5.26 -27.06
CA GLN A 337 -15.17 -6.23 -26.28
C GLN A 337 -14.27 -5.54 -25.25
N ALA A 338 -14.21 -6.07 -24.02
CA ALA A 338 -13.31 -5.60 -22.96
C ALA A 338 -11.81 -5.62 -23.37
N SER A 339 -11.40 -6.55 -24.23
CA SER A 339 -10.04 -6.64 -24.77
C SER A 339 -9.59 -5.41 -25.59
N PHE A 340 -10.53 -4.55 -26.01
CA PHE A 340 -10.22 -3.27 -26.65
C PHE A 340 -9.85 -2.15 -25.68
N PHE A 341 -10.01 -2.38 -24.37
CA PHE A 341 -9.71 -1.38 -23.36
C PHE A 341 -8.24 -0.96 -23.36
N SER A 342 -7.30 -1.91 -23.56
CA SER A 342 -5.86 -1.61 -23.66
C SER A 342 -5.56 -0.65 -24.81
N ALA A 343 -6.19 -0.86 -25.98
CA ALA A 343 -6.07 0.06 -27.11
C ALA A 343 -6.67 1.44 -26.80
N TYR A 344 -7.83 1.48 -26.16
CA TYR A 344 -8.44 2.75 -25.70
C TYR A 344 -7.54 3.51 -24.71
N LEU A 345 -6.93 2.81 -23.74
CA LEU A 345 -6.00 3.41 -22.78
C LEU A 345 -4.76 3.99 -23.46
N VAL A 346 -4.14 3.27 -24.40
CA VAL A 346 -3.03 3.81 -25.21
C VAL A 346 -3.47 5.06 -25.98
N ALA A 347 -4.69 5.06 -26.53
CA ALA A 347 -5.21 6.19 -27.27
C ALA A 347 -5.41 7.42 -26.36
N ARG A 348 -5.85 7.25 -25.11
CA ARG A 348 -6.04 8.33 -24.12
C ARG A 348 -4.72 8.80 -23.51
N GLN A 349 -3.83 7.87 -23.19
CA GLN A 349 -2.56 8.09 -22.48
C GLN A 349 -1.37 7.50 -23.25
N PRO A 350 -0.85 8.18 -24.30
CA PRO A 350 0.24 7.64 -25.12
C PRO A 350 1.53 7.36 -24.36
N SER A 351 1.77 8.10 -23.26
CA SER A 351 2.98 7.99 -22.43
C SER A 351 3.16 6.61 -21.80
N ILE A 352 2.10 5.81 -21.64
CA ILE A 352 2.20 4.46 -21.04
C ILE A 352 3.14 3.53 -21.82
N THR A 353 3.26 3.75 -23.14
CA THR A 353 4.13 2.95 -24.02
C THR A 353 5.62 3.19 -23.79
N GLN A 354 6.00 4.28 -23.11
CA GLN A 354 7.39 4.61 -22.82
C GLN A 354 8.03 3.66 -21.78
N HIS A 355 7.21 2.94 -21.02
CA HIS A 355 7.65 2.05 -19.93
C HIS A 355 7.63 0.56 -20.32
N GLN A 356 7.51 0.27 -21.63
CA GLN A 356 7.41 -1.08 -22.17
C GLN A 356 8.66 -1.94 -21.95
N ASP A 357 9.81 -1.32 -21.70
CA ASP A 357 11.09 -1.98 -21.42
C ASP A 357 11.10 -2.73 -20.07
N LYS A 358 10.25 -2.32 -19.13
CA LYS A 358 10.18 -2.88 -17.77
C LYS A 358 9.15 -4.02 -17.61
N LEU A 359 8.26 -4.20 -18.59
CA LEU A 359 7.11 -5.10 -18.48
C LEU A 359 6.95 -5.98 -19.74
N PRO A 360 6.21 -7.10 -19.65
CA PRO A 360 5.92 -7.92 -20.82
C PRO A 360 5.35 -7.08 -21.98
N PRO A 361 5.72 -7.38 -23.24
CA PRO A 361 5.26 -6.61 -24.39
C PRO A 361 3.74 -6.68 -24.56
N LEU A 362 3.11 -5.58 -24.95
CA LEU A 362 1.74 -5.61 -25.49
C LEU A 362 1.76 -6.43 -26.79
N THR A 363 0.89 -7.43 -26.89
CA THR A 363 0.90 -8.41 -27.98
C THR A 363 -0.31 -8.31 -28.90
N ALA A 364 -1.44 -7.81 -28.40
CA ALA A 364 -2.69 -7.75 -29.15
C ALA A 364 -2.57 -6.89 -30.40
N ALA A 365 -3.13 -7.37 -31.52
CA ALA A 365 -3.10 -6.67 -32.80
C ALA A 365 -3.81 -5.31 -32.72
N SER A 366 -4.94 -5.23 -32.00
CA SER A 366 -5.69 -4.00 -31.73
C SER A 366 -4.83 -2.93 -31.07
N THR A 367 -4.14 -3.29 -29.99
CA THR A 367 -3.29 -2.36 -29.24
C THR A 367 -2.07 -1.95 -30.05
N LYS A 368 -1.39 -2.88 -30.74
CA LYS A 368 -0.24 -2.54 -31.61
C LYS A 368 -0.61 -1.60 -32.75
N ALA A 369 -1.76 -1.81 -33.38
CA ALA A 369 -2.28 -0.92 -34.41
C ALA A 369 -2.53 0.48 -33.83
N MET A 370 -3.12 0.55 -32.63
CA MET A 370 -3.34 1.83 -31.94
C MET A 370 -2.02 2.54 -31.56
N VAL A 371 -1.04 1.82 -31.02
CA VAL A 371 0.29 2.38 -30.68
C VAL A 371 0.94 2.99 -31.93
N THR A 372 0.91 2.26 -33.06
CA THR A 372 1.49 2.71 -34.33
C THR A 372 0.78 3.95 -34.85
N LEU A 373 -0.56 3.95 -34.83
CA LEU A 373 -1.37 5.09 -35.24
C LEU A 373 -1.11 6.33 -34.38
N ILE A 374 -1.05 6.17 -33.05
CA ILE A 374 -0.75 7.26 -32.12
C ILE A 374 0.66 7.80 -32.33
N ALA A 375 1.64 6.94 -32.57
CA ALA A 375 3.00 7.38 -32.91
C ALA A 375 3.00 8.24 -34.18
N LYS A 376 2.34 7.79 -35.26
CA LYS A 376 2.20 8.54 -36.51
C LYS A 376 1.55 9.91 -36.30
N HIS A 377 0.46 9.94 -35.55
CA HIS A 377 -0.23 11.18 -35.18
C HIS A 377 0.69 12.15 -34.44
N LEU A 378 1.42 11.68 -33.42
CA LEU A 378 2.33 12.52 -32.63
C LEU A 378 3.52 13.06 -33.43
N PHE A 379 3.98 12.32 -34.45
CA PHE A 379 5.03 12.78 -35.36
C PHE A 379 4.52 13.66 -36.52
N GLY A 380 3.19 13.80 -36.68
CA GLY A 380 2.59 14.56 -37.78
C GLY A 380 2.72 13.87 -39.14
N ASP A 381 2.90 12.55 -39.15
CA ASP A 381 2.96 11.72 -40.36
C ASP A 381 1.55 11.47 -40.93
N ASP A 382 1.49 10.96 -42.17
CA ASP A 382 0.23 10.49 -42.75
C ASP A 382 -0.32 9.27 -41.99
N GLU A 383 -1.55 9.40 -41.50
CA GLU A 383 -2.25 8.39 -40.70
C GLU A 383 -3.17 7.49 -41.55
N MET A 384 -3.35 7.76 -42.85
CA MET A 384 -4.39 7.12 -43.66
C MET A 384 -4.31 5.60 -43.64
N GLN A 385 -3.11 5.06 -43.88
CA GLN A 385 -2.86 3.61 -43.90
C GLN A 385 -3.12 2.96 -42.52
N GLU A 386 -2.80 3.67 -41.43
CA GLU A 386 -2.90 3.13 -40.07
C GLU A 386 -4.34 3.20 -39.55
N ARG A 387 -5.11 4.20 -39.99
CA ARG A 387 -6.56 4.27 -39.78
C ARG A 387 -7.29 3.15 -40.52
N GLU A 388 -6.90 2.84 -41.76
CA GLU A 388 -7.44 1.71 -42.52
C GLU A 388 -7.15 0.36 -41.83
N GLN A 389 -5.92 0.17 -41.33
CA GLN A 389 -5.55 -1.03 -40.56
C GLN A 389 -6.38 -1.16 -39.29
N LEU A 390 -6.55 -0.08 -38.52
CA LEU A 390 -7.36 -0.10 -37.30
C LEU A 390 -8.84 -0.39 -37.62
N GLN A 391 -9.38 0.17 -38.71
CA GLN A 391 -10.74 -0.10 -39.17
C GLN A 391 -10.94 -1.56 -39.57
N ALA A 392 -9.93 -2.17 -40.23
CA ALA A 392 -9.97 -3.57 -40.64
C ALA A 392 -9.99 -4.52 -39.43
N ILE A 393 -9.32 -4.15 -38.32
CA ILE A 393 -9.39 -4.90 -37.06
C ILE A 393 -10.77 -4.74 -36.42
N SER A 394 -11.22 -3.49 -36.23
CA SER A 394 -12.55 -3.21 -35.70
C SER A 394 -12.98 -1.77 -36.02
N PRO A 395 -14.14 -1.57 -36.67
CA PRO A 395 -14.71 -0.24 -36.85
C PRO A 395 -14.98 0.48 -35.51
N ALA A 396 -15.24 -0.26 -34.43
CA ALA A 396 -15.43 0.33 -33.10
C ALA A 396 -14.13 0.97 -32.57
N LEU A 397 -12.97 0.33 -32.78
CA LEU A 397 -11.67 0.89 -32.38
C LEU A 397 -11.33 2.18 -33.13
N LEU A 398 -11.63 2.25 -34.43
CA LEU A 398 -11.44 3.50 -35.18
C LEU A 398 -12.35 4.62 -34.65
N ARG A 399 -13.62 4.32 -34.32
CA ARG A 399 -14.52 5.30 -33.70
C ARG A 399 -13.99 5.80 -32.36
N LEU A 400 -13.45 4.90 -31.52
CA LEU A 400 -12.81 5.26 -30.25
C LEU A 400 -11.62 6.20 -30.49
N TYR A 401 -10.72 5.85 -31.41
CA TYR A 401 -9.59 6.70 -31.77
C TYR A 401 -10.04 8.11 -32.20
N LEU A 402 -10.98 8.19 -33.14
CA LEU A 402 -11.48 9.45 -33.66
C LEU A 402 -12.18 10.28 -32.58
N HIS A 403 -12.86 9.65 -31.61
CA HIS A 403 -13.47 10.38 -30.50
C HIS A 403 -12.43 10.93 -29.52
N VAL A 404 -11.37 10.16 -29.26
CA VAL A 404 -10.31 10.56 -28.32
C VAL A 404 -9.37 11.62 -28.91
N ARG A 405 -9.21 11.64 -30.24
CA ARG A 405 -8.20 12.46 -30.96
C ARG A 405 -8.77 13.47 -31.96
N ALA A 406 -10.10 13.61 -32.06
CA ALA A 406 -10.74 14.77 -32.72
C ALA A 406 -10.57 16.01 -31.85
#